data_AF-V3ZVQ2-F1
#
_entry.id   AF-V3ZVQ2-F1
#
_cell.length_a   1.000
_cell.length_b   1.000
_cell.length_c   1.000
_cell.angle_alpha   90.00
_cell.angle_beta   90.00
_cell.angle_gamma   90.00
#
_symmetry.space_group_name_H-M   'P 1'
#
loop_
_entity.id
_entity.type
_entity.pdbx_description
1 polymer ?
#
loop_
_entity_poly.entity_id
_entity_poly.type
_entity_poly.pdbx_seq_one_letter_code
_entity_poly.pdbx_strand_id
1 'polypeptide(L)'
;KDTVNWTMNYRLDSDIPAPYGIVKNTSGQSNNYKEIMARKTKLAAQLVSHCPTQSLREQYVKSLEKYIPVMVYGRCGPEKKKRREAHLLLEIEKSYKFYLAFENSLCRDYVTEKFFEWQNRSIVPIVRGDGNYEHFYPKNSYIDVRNFKSISDLAKYIKYLDRNDTAYIEYLKAKENYVLTDSLGTSVVKSFCQLCKMVHNPDKYRHIYSNVQNWYSNGTCRN
;
A
#
# COMPACT_ATOMS: atom_id res chain seq x y z
N LYS A 1 19.10 -7.63 -36.86
CA LYS A 1 18.33 -8.68 -36.16
C LYS A 1 18.98 -8.83 -34.80
N ASP A 2 18.17 -8.71 -33.73
CA ASP A 2 18.50 -8.87 -32.29
C ASP A 2 17.89 -7.74 -31.45
N THR A 3 16.58 -7.53 -31.62
CA THR A 3 15.81 -6.59 -30.81
C THR A 3 15.03 -7.36 -29.75
N VAL A 4 15.29 -7.04 -28.48
CA VAL A 4 14.47 -7.40 -27.32
C VAL A 4 13.93 -6.11 -26.71
N ASN A 5 12.71 -6.15 -26.17
CA ASN A 5 12.08 -5.00 -25.51
C ASN A 5 11.50 -5.39 -24.15
N TRP A 6 12.31 -6.07 -23.35
CA TRP A 6 11.96 -6.45 -21.98
C TRP A 6 11.54 -5.25 -21.14
N THR A 7 10.61 -5.51 -20.23
CA THR A 7 10.02 -4.53 -19.34
C THR A 7 10.42 -4.85 -17.90
N MET A 8 10.74 -3.80 -17.14
CA MET A 8 11.10 -3.90 -15.72
C MET A 8 10.37 -2.80 -14.95
N ASN A 9 9.28 -3.15 -14.27
CA ASN A 9 8.46 -2.21 -13.51
C ASN A 9 7.61 -2.93 -12.44
N TYR A 10 6.75 -2.19 -11.74
CA TYR A 10 5.93 -2.72 -10.64
C TYR A 10 4.89 -3.77 -11.06
N ARG A 11 4.52 -3.85 -12.34
CA ARG A 11 3.53 -4.82 -12.80
C ARG A 11 4.08 -6.23 -12.68
N LEU A 12 3.24 -7.11 -12.15
CA LEU A 12 3.62 -8.51 -11.91
C LEU A 12 3.71 -9.33 -13.20
N ASP A 13 3.17 -8.82 -14.31
CA ASP A 13 3.25 -9.40 -15.65
C ASP A 13 4.34 -8.78 -16.54
N SER A 14 5.25 -8.00 -15.97
CA SER A 14 6.47 -7.56 -16.66
C SER A 14 7.50 -8.69 -16.76
N ASP A 15 8.46 -8.58 -17.68
CA ASP A 15 9.53 -9.59 -17.83
C ASP A 15 10.39 -9.69 -16.56
N ILE A 16 10.59 -8.54 -15.90
CA ILE A 16 11.32 -8.43 -14.65
C ILE A 16 10.48 -7.61 -13.66
N PRO A 17 9.60 -8.27 -12.89
CA PRO A 17 8.82 -7.59 -11.86
C PRO A 17 9.70 -6.91 -10.82
N ALA A 18 9.37 -5.67 -10.50
CA ALA A 18 10.02 -4.85 -9.49
C ALA A 18 8.95 -4.22 -8.56
N PRO A 19 8.20 -5.03 -7.78
CA PRO A 19 7.20 -4.52 -6.87
C PRO A 19 7.84 -3.69 -5.75
N TYR A 20 7.05 -2.83 -5.10
CA TYR A 20 7.54 -2.01 -3.98
C TYR A 20 7.80 -2.81 -2.71
N GLY A 21 7.25 -4.02 -2.62
CA GLY A 21 7.41 -4.88 -1.47
C GLY A 21 7.23 -6.35 -1.81
N ILE A 22 8.05 -7.18 -1.17
CA ILE A 22 7.88 -8.65 -1.14
C ILE A 22 7.73 -9.05 0.32
N VAL A 23 6.67 -9.80 0.59
CA VAL A 23 6.30 -10.24 1.94
C VAL A 23 6.41 -11.74 2.00
N LYS A 24 6.92 -12.25 3.11
CA LYS A 24 6.94 -13.69 3.40
C LYS A 24 6.16 -13.99 4.65
N ASN A 25 5.54 -15.18 4.65
CA ASN A 25 4.98 -15.74 5.86
C ASN A 25 6.13 -16.13 6.82
N THR A 26 5.99 -15.78 8.08
CA THR A 26 6.92 -16.07 9.17
C THR A 26 6.16 -16.64 10.36
N SER A 27 6.84 -17.36 11.25
CA SER A 27 6.32 -17.67 12.58
C SER A 27 6.23 -16.37 13.38
N GLY A 28 5.06 -15.73 13.35
CA GLY A 28 4.85 -14.40 13.93
C GLY A 28 5.15 -14.34 15.42
N GLN A 29 5.31 -13.12 15.93
CA GLN A 29 5.41 -12.87 17.36
C GLN A 29 4.10 -12.29 17.87
N SER A 30 3.60 -12.85 18.97
CA SER A 30 2.40 -12.37 19.64
C SER A 30 2.62 -10.99 20.24
N ASN A 31 1.73 -10.04 19.95
CA ASN A 31 1.79 -8.69 20.47
C ASN A 31 0.96 -8.49 21.75
N ASN A 32 1.38 -7.53 22.60
CA ASN A 32 0.57 -7.06 23.72
C ASN A 32 -0.54 -6.13 23.25
N TYR A 33 -1.65 -6.71 22.79
CA TYR A 33 -2.79 -5.96 22.25
C TYR A 33 -3.41 -4.98 23.25
N LYS A 34 -3.44 -5.33 24.54
CA LYS A 34 -3.99 -4.44 25.57
C LYS A 34 -3.21 -3.13 25.63
N GLU A 35 -1.88 -3.21 25.57
CA GLU A 35 -1.01 -2.03 25.56
C GLU A 35 -1.11 -1.26 24.24
N ILE A 36 -1.18 -1.95 23.10
CA ILE A 36 -1.38 -1.32 21.80
C ILE A 36 -2.68 -0.52 21.81
N MET A 37 -3.80 -1.13 22.20
CA MET A 37 -5.11 -0.49 22.22
C MET A 37 -5.19 0.69 23.19
N ALA A 38 -4.55 0.59 24.36
CA ALA A 38 -4.48 1.71 25.31
C ALA A 38 -3.84 2.98 24.74
N ARG A 39 -2.99 2.84 23.70
CA ARG A 39 -2.32 3.98 23.04
C ARG A 39 -3.13 4.54 21.85
N LYS A 40 -4.13 3.79 21.34
CA LYS A 40 -4.95 4.19 20.18
C LYS A 40 -6.02 5.20 20.57
N THR A 41 -5.67 6.48 20.55
CA THR A 41 -6.56 7.59 20.94
C THR A 41 -7.14 8.36 19.76
N LYS A 42 -6.65 8.12 18.54
CA LYS A 42 -7.06 8.81 17.32
C LYS A 42 -7.56 7.82 16.28
N LEU A 43 -8.45 8.27 15.39
CA LEU A 43 -9.13 7.38 14.45
C LEU A 43 -8.30 7.07 13.22
N ALA A 44 -8.19 8.00 12.27
CA ALA A 44 -7.52 7.79 11.00
C ALA A 44 -6.50 8.90 10.68
N ALA A 45 -5.36 8.52 10.10
CA ALA A 45 -4.35 9.43 9.62
C ALA A 45 -3.97 9.15 8.17
N GLN A 46 -3.40 10.16 7.51
CA GLN A 46 -2.75 10.03 6.21
C GLN A 46 -1.50 10.92 6.17
N LEU A 47 -0.40 10.45 5.61
CA LEU A 47 0.80 11.27 5.35
C LEU A 47 1.04 11.37 3.85
N VAL A 48 0.80 12.55 3.27
CA VAL A 48 0.85 12.76 1.82
C VAL A 48 1.41 14.13 1.45
N SER A 49 2.23 14.14 0.39
CA SER A 49 2.93 15.35 -0.06
C SER A 49 2.84 15.62 -1.57
N HIS A 50 2.16 14.77 -2.33
CA HIS A 50 1.97 14.92 -3.78
C HIS A 50 0.48 15.08 -4.09
N CYS A 51 0.10 16.29 -4.53
CA CYS A 51 -1.26 16.66 -4.89
C CYS A 51 -1.20 17.72 -6.03
N PRO A 52 -2.15 17.76 -6.98
CA PRO A 52 -3.28 16.85 -7.13
C PRO A 52 -2.86 15.46 -7.62
N THR A 53 -3.68 14.44 -7.38
CA THR A 53 -3.47 13.06 -7.84
C THR A 53 -4.44 12.65 -8.94
N GLN A 54 -3.99 11.77 -9.84
CA GLN A 54 -4.83 11.17 -10.88
C GLN A 54 -6.00 10.39 -10.28
N SER A 55 -5.76 9.70 -9.16
CA SER A 55 -6.78 8.90 -8.47
C SER A 55 -7.86 9.75 -7.78
N LEU A 56 -7.78 11.07 -7.80
CA LEU A 56 -8.64 11.97 -7.02
C LEU A 56 -8.64 11.65 -5.52
N ARG A 57 -7.49 11.19 -5.00
CA ARG A 57 -7.33 10.79 -3.59
C ARG A 57 -7.83 11.86 -2.63
N GLU A 58 -7.49 13.10 -2.90
CA GLU A 58 -7.82 14.27 -2.07
C GLU A 58 -9.33 14.46 -1.99
N GLN A 59 -10.05 14.29 -3.10
CA GLN A 59 -11.51 14.41 -3.15
C GLN A 59 -12.18 13.25 -2.40
N TYR A 60 -11.63 12.05 -2.52
CA TYR A 60 -12.13 10.88 -1.79
C TYR A 60 -11.95 11.06 -0.28
N VAL A 61 -10.77 11.51 0.17
CA VAL A 61 -10.50 11.79 1.59
C VAL A 61 -11.42 12.89 2.11
N LYS A 62 -11.57 14.00 1.38
CA LYS A 62 -12.51 15.08 1.73
C LYS A 62 -13.96 14.61 1.85
N SER A 63 -14.36 13.63 1.04
CA SER A 63 -15.69 13.03 1.13
C SER A 63 -15.84 12.11 2.34
N LEU A 64 -14.79 11.37 2.70
CA LEU A 64 -14.73 10.52 3.88
C LEU A 64 -14.72 11.33 5.19
N GLU A 65 -14.03 12.48 5.20
CA GLU A 65 -13.97 13.43 6.34
C GLU A 65 -15.34 13.94 6.78
N LYS A 66 -16.36 13.91 5.91
CA LYS A 66 -17.75 14.22 6.25
C LYS A 66 -18.36 13.22 7.24
N TYR A 67 -17.81 12.00 7.32
CA TYR A 67 -18.36 10.92 8.13
C TYR A 67 -17.49 10.54 9.32
N ILE A 68 -16.17 10.69 9.22
CA ILE A 68 -15.19 10.33 10.25
C ILE A 68 -14.04 11.33 10.31
N PRO A 69 -13.41 11.55 11.48
CA PRO A 69 -12.20 12.37 11.57
C PRO A 69 -11.02 11.68 10.88
N VAL A 70 -10.36 12.41 9.98
CA VAL A 70 -9.11 12.04 9.34
C VAL A 70 -8.11 13.16 9.54
N MET A 71 -6.92 12.85 10.06
CA MET A 71 -5.81 13.80 10.12
C MET A 71 -4.89 13.64 8.92
N VAL A 72 -4.82 14.66 8.06
CA VAL A 72 -3.92 14.67 6.90
C VAL A 72 -2.66 15.45 7.26
N TYR A 73 -1.53 14.74 7.28
CA TYR A 73 -0.20 15.29 7.47
C TYR A 73 0.52 15.46 6.12
N GLY A 74 1.52 16.34 6.10
CA GLY A 74 2.35 16.60 4.92
C GLY A 74 1.85 17.78 4.09
N ARG A 75 2.44 17.99 2.90
CA ARG A 75 2.18 19.20 2.09
C ARG A 75 0.73 19.36 1.64
N CYS A 76 -0.01 18.25 1.55
CA CYS A 76 -1.41 18.28 1.11
C CYS A 76 -2.41 18.50 2.24
N GLY A 77 -1.97 18.38 3.50
CA GLY A 77 -2.84 18.51 4.67
C GLY A 77 -2.72 19.88 5.36
N PRO A 78 -3.60 20.14 6.34
CA PRO A 78 -3.48 21.32 7.20
C PRO A 78 -2.22 21.28 8.08
N GLU A 79 -1.76 20.09 8.46
CA GLU A 79 -0.57 19.91 9.31
C GLU A 79 0.70 19.83 8.46
N LYS A 80 1.18 21.01 8.04
CA LYS A 80 2.37 21.19 7.19
C LYS A 80 3.70 21.13 7.95
N LYS A 81 3.71 20.75 9.23
CA LYS A 81 4.91 20.89 10.08
C LYS A 81 6.09 20.12 9.49
N LYS A 82 7.26 20.77 9.48
CA LYS A 82 8.57 20.18 9.18
C LYS A 82 9.01 19.25 10.32
N ARG A 83 8.26 18.18 10.56
CA ARG A 83 8.70 17.08 11.44
C ARG A 83 9.53 16.11 10.61
N ARG A 84 10.53 15.48 11.24
CA ARG A 84 11.20 14.34 10.63
C ARG A 84 10.14 13.26 10.37
N GLU A 85 10.06 12.79 9.13
CA GLU A 85 9.08 11.80 8.70
C GLU A 85 9.04 10.57 9.61
N ALA A 86 10.21 10.06 10.01
CA ALA A 86 10.32 8.95 10.95
C ALA A 86 9.59 9.17 12.28
N HIS A 87 9.65 10.37 12.86
CA HIS A 87 8.92 10.68 14.10
C HIS A 87 7.41 10.70 13.88
N LEU A 88 6.98 11.17 12.71
CA LEU A 88 5.58 11.22 12.37
C LEU A 88 5.01 9.82 12.11
N LEU A 89 5.76 8.95 11.43
CA LEU A 89 5.37 7.54 11.24
C LEU A 89 5.18 6.84 12.60
N LEU A 90 6.09 7.05 13.56
CA LEU A 90 5.97 6.53 14.92
C LEU A 90 4.78 7.12 15.69
N GLU A 91 4.52 8.42 15.56
CA GLU A 91 3.33 9.06 16.17
C GLU A 91 2.04 8.46 15.60
N ILE A 92 1.98 8.33 14.27
CA ILE A 92 0.83 7.79 13.56
C ILE A 92 0.58 6.35 14.01
N GLU A 93 1.62 5.51 13.94
CA GLU A 93 1.55 4.12 14.41
C GLU A 93 1.11 4.03 15.86
N LYS A 94 1.63 4.87 16.76
CA LYS A 94 1.30 4.76 18.18
C LYS A 94 -0.12 5.20 18.50
N SER A 95 -0.60 6.28 17.89
CA SER A 95 -1.82 6.97 18.31
C SER A 95 -3.06 6.71 17.47
N TYR A 96 -2.92 6.28 16.21
CA TYR A 96 -4.06 6.08 15.30
C TYR A 96 -4.42 4.61 15.13
N LYS A 97 -5.73 4.31 15.02
CA LYS A 97 -6.23 2.97 14.65
C LYS A 97 -6.03 2.68 13.16
N PHE A 98 -6.23 3.68 12.30
CA PHE A 98 -6.22 3.50 10.85
C PHE A 98 -5.23 4.41 10.14
N TYR A 99 -4.63 3.89 9.07
CA TYR A 99 -3.83 4.67 8.13
C TYR A 99 -4.44 4.61 6.72
N LEU A 100 -4.66 5.76 6.08
CA LEU A 100 -5.17 5.81 4.70
C LEU A 100 -4.04 5.62 3.68
N ALA A 101 -3.77 4.37 3.34
CA ALA A 101 -2.81 3.91 2.33
C ALA A 101 -3.35 4.09 0.89
N PHE A 102 -3.71 5.32 0.53
CA PHE A 102 -4.36 5.62 -0.75
C PHE A 102 -3.34 6.03 -1.82
N GLU A 103 -3.40 5.36 -2.97
CA GLU A 103 -2.46 5.55 -4.06
C GLU A 103 -2.72 6.82 -4.88
N ASN A 104 -1.67 7.33 -5.51
CA ASN A 104 -1.74 8.51 -6.39
C ASN A 104 -2.46 8.21 -7.71
N SER A 105 -2.42 6.95 -8.15
CA SER A 105 -3.08 6.48 -9.37
C SER A 105 -3.75 5.13 -9.08
N LEU A 106 -4.89 4.87 -9.72
CA LEU A 106 -5.60 3.60 -9.61
C LEU A 106 -5.14 2.72 -10.77
N CYS A 107 -3.98 2.08 -10.59
CA CYS A 107 -3.39 1.21 -11.61
C CYS A 107 -3.32 -0.24 -11.15
N ARG A 108 -3.49 -1.17 -12.09
CA ARG A 108 -3.28 -2.60 -11.90
C ARG A 108 -1.90 -2.85 -11.29
N ASP A 109 -1.85 -3.68 -10.25
CA ASP A 109 -0.64 -4.05 -9.52
C ASP A 109 0.16 -2.90 -8.88
N TYR A 110 -0.34 -1.65 -8.95
CA TYR A 110 0.32 -0.50 -8.34
C TYR A 110 0.01 -0.45 -6.84
N VAL A 111 0.89 -1.10 -6.07
CA VAL A 111 0.89 -1.11 -4.60
C VAL A 111 2.26 -0.63 -4.15
N THR A 112 2.30 0.45 -3.36
CA THR A 112 3.55 1.18 -3.07
C THR A 112 3.94 1.16 -1.59
N GLU A 113 4.93 1.97 -1.21
CA GLU A 113 5.32 2.20 0.18
C GLU A 113 4.13 2.60 1.07
N LYS A 114 3.12 3.26 0.50
CA LYS A 114 1.89 3.64 1.22
C LYS A 114 1.18 2.45 1.84
N PHE A 115 1.29 1.27 1.23
CA PHE A 115 0.78 0.02 1.79
C PHE A 115 1.86 -0.69 2.62
N PHE A 116 3.04 -0.92 2.05
CA PHE A 116 4.06 -1.79 2.65
C PHE A 116 4.65 -1.23 3.95
N GLU A 117 4.78 0.09 4.10
CA GLU A 117 5.35 0.74 5.29
C GLU A 117 4.56 0.42 6.58
N TRP A 118 3.28 0.07 6.44
CA TRP A 118 2.37 -0.12 7.57
C TRP A 118 2.12 -1.59 7.90
N GLN A 119 2.60 -2.52 7.08
CA GLN A 119 2.29 -3.93 7.24
C GLN A 119 2.92 -4.56 8.47
N ASN A 120 4.14 -4.17 8.83
CA ASN A 120 4.80 -4.63 10.05
C ASN A 120 4.52 -3.73 11.26
N ARG A 121 3.60 -2.76 11.15
CA ARG A 121 3.28 -1.78 12.19
C ARG A 121 1.95 -2.10 12.87
N SER A 122 1.78 -1.68 14.11
CA SER A 122 0.57 -1.96 14.92
C SER A 122 -0.65 -1.07 14.55
N ILE A 123 -0.95 -0.88 13.27
CA ILE A 123 -2.01 -0.01 12.74
C ILE A 123 -2.66 -0.64 11.51
N VAL A 124 -3.97 -0.47 11.32
CA VAL A 124 -4.68 -1.11 10.21
C VAL A 124 -4.72 -0.18 8.99
N PRO A 125 -4.12 -0.59 7.85
CA PRO A 125 -4.18 0.21 6.62
C PRO A 125 -5.55 0.08 5.96
N ILE A 126 -6.10 1.22 5.53
CA ILE A 126 -7.25 1.32 4.64
C ILE A 126 -6.70 1.66 3.26
N VAL A 127 -6.91 0.79 2.29
CA VAL A 127 -6.25 0.86 0.98
C VAL A 127 -7.21 1.34 -0.10
N ARG A 128 -6.69 2.19 -0.99
CA ARG A 128 -7.39 2.64 -2.20
C ARG A 128 -6.41 2.67 -3.36
N GLY A 129 -6.47 1.65 -4.18
CA GLY A 129 -5.68 1.45 -5.39
C GLY A 129 -6.33 0.35 -6.22
N ASP A 130 -5.74 0.04 -7.38
CA ASP A 130 -6.20 -1.05 -8.25
C ASP A 130 -5.25 -2.26 -8.26
N GLY A 131 -4.28 -2.27 -7.33
CA GLY A 131 -3.45 -3.45 -7.09
C GLY A 131 -4.23 -4.64 -6.53
N ASN A 132 -3.71 -5.84 -6.79
CA ASN A 132 -4.17 -7.04 -6.11
C ASN A 132 -3.45 -7.18 -4.76
N TYR A 133 -4.01 -6.57 -3.71
CA TYR A 133 -3.43 -6.60 -2.36
C TYR A 133 -3.32 -8.03 -1.79
N GLU A 134 -4.16 -8.97 -2.23
CA GLU A 134 -4.13 -10.38 -1.79
C GLU A 134 -2.87 -11.11 -2.27
N HIS A 135 -2.24 -10.66 -3.36
CA HIS A 135 -0.93 -11.18 -3.78
C HIS A 135 0.20 -10.78 -2.82
N PHE A 136 0.01 -9.71 -2.05
CA PHE A 136 1.05 -9.13 -1.20
C PHE A 136 0.84 -9.40 0.29
N TYR A 137 -0.41 -9.47 0.75
CA TYR A 137 -0.74 -9.68 2.16
C TYR A 137 -2.07 -10.45 2.31
N PRO A 138 -2.23 -11.26 3.37
CA PRO A 138 -3.48 -12.01 3.61
C PRO A 138 -4.71 -11.10 3.66
N LYS A 139 -5.88 -11.65 3.32
CA LYS A 139 -7.16 -11.02 3.62
C LYS A 139 -7.29 -10.71 5.10
N ASN A 140 -8.15 -9.75 5.43
CA ASN A 140 -8.44 -9.33 6.80
C ASN A 140 -7.24 -8.73 7.56
N SER A 141 -6.21 -8.27 6.83
CA SER A 141 -5.06 -7.52 7.39
C SER A 141 -5.08 -6.04 7.00
N TYR A 142 -5.94 -5.68 6.06
CA TYR A 142 -6.19 -4.34 5.55
C TYR A 142 -7.67 -4.20 5.18
N ILE A 143 -8.13 -2.96 5.06
CA ILE A 143 -9.51 -2.65 4.65
C ILE A 143 -9.44 -2.08 3.23
N ASP A 144 -9.96 -2.81 2.25
CA ASP A 144 -10.05 -2.33 0.87
C ASP A 144 -11.33 -1.53 0.67
N VAL A 145 -11.22 -0.28 0.23
CA VAL A 145 -12.38 0.57 -0.04
C VAL A 145 -13.30 0.00 -1.13
N ARG A 146 -12.78 -0.84 -2.03
CA ARG A 146 -13.55 -1.50 -3.09
C ARG A 146 -14.58 -2.49 -2.56
N ASN A 147 -14.43 -2.95 -1.32
CA ASN A 147 -15.37 -3.86 -0.67
C ASN A 147 -16.64 -3.17 -0.15
N PHE A 148 -16.76 -1.85 -0.29
CA PHE A 148 -17.88 -1.06 0.22
C PHE A 148 -18.67 -0.43 -0.92
N LYS A 149 -20.00 -0.48 -0.81
CA LYS A 149 -20.91 0.12 -1.80
C LYS A 149 -20.83 1.65 -1.84
N SER A 150 -20.43 2.28 -0.73
CA SER A 150 -20.33 3.73 -0.61
C SER A 150 -19.30 4.16 0.43
N ILE A 151 -18.88 5.43 0.36
CA ILE A 151 -18.02 6.06 1.38
C ILE A 151 -18.70 6.04 2.76
N SER A 152 -20.03 6.18 2.80
CA SER A 152 -20.78 6.09 4.07
C SER A 152 -20.70 4.69 4.67
N ASP A 153 -20.75 3.63 3.87
CA ASP A 153 -20.68 2.25 4.37
C ASP A 153 -19.27 1.91 4.85
N LEU A 154 -18.24 2.37 4.14
CA LEU A 154 -16.86 2.34 4.64
C LEU A 154 -16.75 3.04 6.00
N ALA A 155 -17.30 4.25 6.13
CA ALA A 155 -17.26 5.01 7.37
C ALA A 155 -18.01 4.32 8.52
N LYS A 156 -19.17 3.67 8.25
CA LYS A 156 -19.89 2.86 9.24
C LYS A 156 -19.02 1.69 9.72
N TYR A 157 -18.33 1.01 8.81
CA TYR A 157 -17.45 -0.10 9.16
C TYR A 157 -16.23 0.35 9.98
N ILE A 158 -15.62 1.48 9.63
CA ILE A 158 -14.53 2.09 10.41
C ILE A 158 -15.01 2.41 11.83
N LYS A 159 -16.20 3.00 12.00
CA LYS A 159 -16.80 3.28 13.32
C LYS A 159 -17.13 2.01 14.11
N TYR A 160 -17.54 0.93 13.42
CA TYR A 160 -17.75 -0.36 14.06
C TYR A 160 -16.44 -0.90 14.64
N LEU A 161 -15.35 -0.92 13.85
CA LEU A 161 -14.04 -1.37 14.32
C LEU A 161 -13.45 -0.44 15.41
N ASP A 162 -13.74 0.86 15.35
CA ASP A 162 -13.34 1.81 16.39
C ASP A 162 -13.98 1.50 17.75
N ARG A 163 -15.22 0.99 17.75
CA ARG A 163 -15.98 0.65 18.97
C ARG A 163 -15.83 -0.82 19.39
N ASN A 164 -15.21 -1.65 18.56
CA ASN A 164 -15.07 -3.07 18.79
C ASN A 164 -13.59 -3.47 18.72
N ASP A 165 -12.92 -3.38 19.87
CA ASP A 165 -11.50 -3.70 19.98
C ASP A 165 -11.21 -5.16 19.60
N THR A 166 -12.10 -6.10 19.90
CA THR A 166 -11.94 -7.51 19.48
C THR A 166 -11.86 -7.60 17.96
N ALA A 167 -12.81 -7.00 17.24
CA ALA A 167 -12.82 -7.03 15.77
C ALA A 167 -11.62 -6.30 15.16
N TYR A 168 -11.18 -5.20 15.76
CA TYR A 168 -9.99 -4.48 15.32
C TYR A 168 -8.69 -5.28 15.56
N ILE A 169 -8.58 -5.96 16.71
CA ILE A 169 -7.42 -6.80 17.05
C ILE A 169 -7.27 -7.96 16.06
N GLU A 170 -8.35 -8.53 15.53
CA GLU A 170 -8.25 -9.58 14.50
C GLU A 170 -7.52 -9.09 13.24
N TYR A 171 -7.66 -7.81 12.87
CA TYR A 171 -6.85 -7.23 11.78
C TYR A 171 -5.37 -7.16 12.12
N LEU A 172 -5.02 -6.83 13.36
CA LEU A 172 -3.63 -6.78 13.79
C LEU A 172 -3.01 -8.20 13.85
N LYS A 173 -3.75 -9.18 14.36
CA LYS A 173 -3.36 -10.61 14.38
C LYS A 173 -3.08 -11.14 12.99
N ALA A 174 -3.95 -10.82 12.03
CA ALA A 174 -3.77 -11.25 10.64
C ALA A 174 -2.45 -10.77 10.03
N LYS A 175 -1.82 -9.72 10.60
CA LYS A 175 -0.56 -9.18 10.14
C LYS A 175 0.68 -9.80 10.79
N GLU A 176 0.56 -10.48 11.93
CA GLU A 176 1.70 -10.93 12.75
C GLU A 176 2.58 -11.96 12.06
N ASN A 177 2.01 -12.77 11.19
CA ASN A 177 2.72 -13.88 10.54
C ASN A 177 3.35 -13.47 9.20
N TYR A 178 3.55 -12.18 8.97
CA TYR A 178 4.03 -11.68 7.69
C TYR A 178 5.06 -10.57 7.92
N VAL A 179 6.16 -10.64 7.18
CA VAL A 179 7.23 -9.65 7.25
C VAL A 179 7.60 -9.22 5.85
N LEU A 180 7.68 -7.91 5.64
CA LEU A 180 8.33 -7.31 4.46
C LEU A 180 9.80 -7.73 4.41
N THR A 181 10.15 -8.61 3.47
CA THR A 181 11.53 -9.09 3.29
C THR A 181 12.32 -8.26 2.30
N ASP A 182 11.65 -7.72 1.27
CA ASP A 182 12.28 -6.85 0.30
C ASP A 182 11.48 -5.56 0.19
N SER A 183 12.12 -4.42 0.44
CA SER A 183 11.58 -3.10 0.09
C SER A 183 11.85 -2.80 -1.38
N LEU A 184 11.36 -1.66 -1.88
CA LEU A 184 11.61 -1.22 -3.25
C LEU A 184 13.10 -1.22 -3.61
N GLY A 185 13.98 -0.74 -2.71
CA GLY A 185 15.42 -0.70 -2.96
C GLY A 185 16.00 -2.09 -3.19
N THR A 186 15.66 -3.05 -2.33
CA THR A 186 16.10 -4.45 -2.48
C THR A 186 15.51 -5.10 -3.73
N SER A 187 14.24 -4.83 -4.02
CA SER A 187 13.54 -5.36 -5.19
C SER A 187 14.20 -4.88 -6.48
N VAL A 188 14.51 -3.57 -6.58
CA VAL A 188 15.21 -2.99 -7.73
C VAL A 188 16.59 -3.61 -7.94
N VAL A 189 17.37 -3.82 -6.88
CA VAL A 189 18.68 -4.49 -6.98
C VAL A 189 18.53 -5.91 -7.54
N LYS A 190 17.57 -6.69 -7.04
CA LYS A 190 17.28 -8.04 -7.56
C LYS A 190 16.83 -8.01 -9.01
N SER A 191 15.99 -7.05 -9.40
CA SER A 191 15.54 -6.87 -10.79
C SER A 191 16.72 -6.54 -11.72
N PHE A 192 17.69 -5.71 -11.30
CA PHE A 192 18.90 -5.46 -12.08
C PHE A 192 19.82 -6.69 -12.17
N CYS A 193 19.93 -7.51 -11.12
CA CYS A 193 20.64 -8.78 -11.20
C CYS A 193 19.97 -9.73 -12.22
N GLN A 194 18.64 -9.79 -12.23
CA GLN A 194 17.88 -10.58 -13.20
C GLN A 194 18.07 -10.05 -14.62
N LEU A 195 18.06 -8.73 -14.82
CA LEU A 195 18.35 -8.10 -16.10
C LEU A 195 19.74 -8.49 -16.61
N CYS A 196 20.76 -8.42 -15.75
CA CYS A 196 22.12 -8.84 -16.09
C CYS A 196 22.16 -10.29 -16.59
N LYS A 197 21.49 -11.21 -15.87
CA LYS A 197 21.36 -12.62 -16.28
C LYS A 197 20.68 -12.79 -17.64
N MET A 198 19.63 -12.00 -17.91
CA MET A 198 18.90 -12.03 -19.17
C MET A 198 19.74 -11.52 -20.34
N VAL A 199 20.47 -10.41 -20.15
CA VAL A 199 21.40 -9.84 -21.15
C VAL A 199 22.52 -10.81 -21.51
N HIS A 200 23.02 -11.60 -20.55
CA HIS A 200 24.01 -12.64 -20.84
C HIS A 200 23.46 -13.88 -21.56
N ASN A 201 22.13 -14.03 -21.66
CA ASN A 201 21.47 -15.19 -22.29
C ASN A 201 20.21 -14.78 -23.07
N PRO A 202 20.31 -13.87 -24.04
CA PRO A 202 19.14 -13.19 -24.60
C PRO A 202 18.19 -14.15 -25.33
N ASP A 203 18.71 -15.18 -26.01
CA ASP A 203 17.88 -16.15 -26.72
C ASP A 203 17.05 -17.03 -25.78
N LYS A 204 17.57 -17.32 -24.57
CA LYS A 204 16.83 -18.06 -23.53
C LYS A 204 15.64 -17.27 -22.99
N TYR A 205 15.77 -15.95 -22.95
CA TYR A 205 14.79 -15.04 -22.35
C TYR A 205 14.06 -14.21 -23.40
N ARG A 206 14.11 -14.62 -24.67
CA ARG A 206 13.60 -13.83 -25.79
C ARG A 206 12.10 -13.60 -25.65
N HIS A 207 11.73 -12.34 -25.47
CA HIS A 207 10.35 -11.89 -25.49
C HIS A 207 10.27 -10.54 -26.21
N ILE A 208 9.23 -10.38 -27.02
CA ILE A 208 9.02 -9.19 -27.84
C ILE A 208 7.56 -8.76 -27.70
N TYR A 209 7.33 -7.60 -27.11
CA TYR A 209 6.04 -6.94 -27.19
C TYR A 209 5.86 -6.32 -28.57
N SER A 210 4.72 -6.56 -29.20
CA SER A 210 4.35 -5.87 -30.44
C SER A 210 4.22 -4.36 -30.24
N ASN A 211 3.78 -3.93 -29.05
CA ASN A 211 3.68 -2.53 -28.67
C ASN A 211 3.80 -2.38 -27.14
N VAL A 212 4.99 -2.03 -26.65
CA VAL A 212 5.26 -1.84 -25.21
C VAL A 212 4.41 -0.71 -24.63
N GLN A 213 4.19 0.37 -25.37
CA GLN A 213 3.39 1.51 -24.91
C GLN A 213 1.94 1.10 -24.67
N ASN A 214 1.35 0.39 -25.63
CA ASN A 214 0.00 -0.14 -25.51
C ASN A 214 -0.11 -1.14 -24.35
N TRP A 215 0.87 -2.06 -24.24
CA TRP A 215 0.94 -2.98 -23.11
C TRP A 215 0.96 -2.22 -21.77
N TYR A 216 1.77 -1.16 -21.66
CA TYR A 216 1.95 -0.42 -20.41
C TYR A 216 0.77 0.49 -20.05
N SER A 217 0.16 1.16 -21.03
CA SER A 217 -0.82 2.23 -20.77
C SER A 217 -2.27 1.80 -20.91
N ASN A 218 -2.58 0.83 -21.79
CA ASN A 218 -3.97 0.52 -22.11
C ASN A 218 -4.61 -0.33 -21.01
N GLY A 219 -5.78 0.10 -20.51
CA GLY A 219 -6.54 -0.59 -19.45
C GLY A 219 -5.79 -0.76 -18.13
N THR A 220 -4.62 -0.13 -17.96
CA THR A 220 -3.75 -0.36 -16.80
C THR A 220 -4.12 0.56 -15.66
N CYS A 221 -4.52 1.80 -15.93
CA CYS A 221 -4.94 2.77 -14.92
C CYS A 221 -6.33 3.31 -15.24
N ARG A 222 -7.18 3.44 -14.23
CA ARG A 222 -8.42 4.20 -14.33
C ARG A 222 -8.29 5.57 -13.65
N ASN A 223 -9.06 6.52 -14.16
CA ASN A 223 -9.19 7.86 -13.59
C ASN A 223 -10.27 7.86 -12.50
#